data_AF-X1AAP7-F1
#
_entry.id   AF-X1AAP7-F1
#
_cell.length_a   1.000
_cell.length_b   1.000
_cell.length_c   1.000
_cell.angle_alpha   90.00
_cell.angle_beta   90.00
_cell.angle_gamma   90.00
#
_symmetry.space_group_name_H-M   'P 1'
#
loop_
_entity.id
_entity.type
_entity.pdbx_description
1 polymer ?
#
loop_
_entity_poly.entity_id
_entity_poly.type
_entity_poly.pdbx_seq_one_letter_code
_entity_poly.pdbx_strand_id
1 'polypeptide(L)' 'MNLITRNTDYAIRALCYIVKSNKDIVSVKELVKGLKMPRPFLRKVLQELNRRGILRSYKGKNGGFVLATRPEKI' A
#
# COMPACT_ATOMS: atom_id res chain seq x y z
N MET A 1 -3.70 7.27 -25.11
CA MET A 1 -4.10 7.56 -23.71
C MET A 1 -4.08 6.24 -22.94
N ASN A 2 -3.13 6.02 -22.03
CA ASN A 2 -3.15 4.81 -21.19
C ASN A 2 -4.09 5.05 -20.02
N LEU A 3 -5.23 4.36 -20.01
CA LEU A 3 -6.25 4.44 -18.96
C LEU A 3 -5.69 4.08 -17.57
N ILE A 4 -4.65 3.23 -17.54
CA ILE A 4 -3.98 2.78 -16.31
C ILE A 4 -2.54 3.31 -16.30
N THR A 5 -2.23 4.15 -15.32
CA THR A 5 -0.85 4.61 -15.07
C THR A 5 -0.10 3.59 -14.21
N ARG A 6 1.24 3.64 -14.21
CA ARG A 6 2.04 2.81 -13.27
C ARG A 6 1.67 3.06 -11.81
N ASN A 7 1.32 4.30 -11.46
CA ASN A 7 0.88 4.62 -10.09
C ASN A 7 -0.43 3.91 -9.76
N THR A 8 -1.37 3.86 -10.71
CA THR A 8 -2.64 3.15 -10.56
C THR A 8 -2.42 1.64 -10.40
N ASP A 9 -1.59 1.03 -11.26
CA ASP A 9 -1.23 -0.40 -11.14
C ASP A 9 -0.56 -0.70 -9.79
N TYR A 10 0.36 0.14 -9.34
CA TYR A 10 1.05 -0.05 -8.06
C TYR A 10 0.11 0.12 -6.87
N ALA A 11 -0.83 1.07 -6.94
CA ALA A 11 -1.81 1.30 -5.89
C ALA A 11 -2.70 0.06 -5.69
N ILE A 12 -3.25 -0.47 -6.78
CA ILE A 12 -4.12 -1.65 -6.74
C ILE A 12 -3.36 -2.86 -6.20
N ARG A 13 -2.16 -3.13 -6.73
CA ARG A 13 -1.33 -4.26 -6.26
C ARG A 13 -0.97 -4.14 -4.77
N ALA A 14 -0.65 -2.93 -4.30
CA ALA A 14 -0.36 -2.68 -2.89
C ALA A 14 -1.58 -2.94 -2.00
N LEU A 15 -2.76 -2.43 -2.38
CA LEU A 15 -4.00 -2.67 -1.64
C LEU A 15 -4.36 -4.15 -1.60
N CYS A 16 -4.30 -4.85 -2.74
CA CYS A 16 -4.54 -6.29 -2.80
C CYS A 16 -3.55 -7.07 -1.92
N TYR A 17 -2.28 -6.69 -1.89
CA TYR A 17 -1.29 -7.34 -1.04
C TYR A 17 -1.61 -7.14 0.44
N ILE A 18 -1.96 -5.90 0.84
CA ILE A 18 -2.31 -5.58 2.24
C ILE A 18 -3.51 -6.42 2.67
N VAL A 19 -4.58 -6.46 1.87
CA VAL A 19 -5.80 -7.26 2.15
C VAL A 19 -5.45 -8.75 2.30
N LYS A 20 -4.68 -9.30 1.35
CA LYS A 20 -4.33 -10.74 1.35
C LYS A 20 -3.33 -11.13 2.42
N SER A 21 -2.59 -10.18 2.99
CA SER A 21 -1.56 -10.48 3.99
C SER A 21 -2.15 -11.03 5.30
N ASN A 22 -3.43 -10.75 5.57
CA ASN A 22 -4.12 -11.05 6.84
C ASN A 22 -3.34 -10.54 8.08
N LYS A 23 -2.54 -9.48 7.92
CA LYS A 23 -1.80 -8.81 9.00
C LYS A 23 -2.45 -7.47 9.31
N ASP A 24 -2.37 -7.07 10.57
CA ASP A 24 -2.83 -5.75 11.01
C ASP A 24 -1.98 -4.62 10.41
N ILE A 25 -0.67 -4.81 10.25
CA ILE A 25 0.24 -3.83 9.67
C ILE A 25 1.20 -4.54 8.72
N VAL A 26 1.34 -4.00 7.52
CA VAL A 26 2.31 -4.50 6.52
C VAL A 26 3.42 -3.48 6.33
N SER A 27 4.67 -3.89 6.56
CA SER A 27 5.80 -2.99 6.39
C SER A 27 6.09 -2.68 4.91
N VAL A 28 6.68 -1.52 4.64
CA VAL A 28 7.12 -1.17 3.28
C VAL A 28 8.16 -2.18 2.75
N LYS A 29 8.98 -2.77 3.63
CA LYS A 29 9.96 -3.79 3.25
C LYS A 29 9.27 -5.05 2.73
N GLU A 30 8.21 -5.49 3.38
CA GLU A 30 7.41 -6.64 2.93
C GLU A 30 6.70 -6.35 1.62
N LEU A 31 6.10 -5.16 1.47
CA LEU A 31 5.45 -4.75 0.22
C LEU A 31 6.43 -4.73 -0.95
N VAL A 32 7.63 -4.16 -0.76
CA VAL A 32 8.68 -4.14 -1.79
C VAL A 32 9.11 -5.55 -2.17
N LYS A 33 9.34 -6.43 -1.17
CA LYS A 33 9.76 -7.82 -1.42
C LYS A 33 8.67 -8.63 -2.12
N GLY A 34 7.43 -8.51 -1.66
CA GLY A 34 6.29 -9.27 -2.16
C GLY A 34 5.83 -8.83 -3.55
N LEU A 35 5.90 -7.52 -3.84
CA LEU A 35 5.46 -6.97 -5.12
C LEU A 35 6.59 -6.82 -6.14
N LYS A 36 7.85 -7.01 -5.73
CA LYS A 36 9.05 -6.80 -6.55
C LYS A 36 9.07 -5.41 -7.21
N MET A 37 8.69 -4.39 -6.45
CA MET A 37 8.59 -3.00 -6.93
C MET A 37 9.69 -2.12 -6.35
N PRO A 38 10.21 -1.11 -7.09
CA PRO A 38 11.20 -0.22 -6.53
C PRO A 38 10.62 0.61 -5.39
N ARG A 39 11.34 0.59 -4.27
CA ARG A 39 10.91 1.22 -3.01
C ARG A 39 10.48 2.69 -3.14
N PRO A 40 11.16 3.57 -3.89
CA PRO A 40 10.78 4.98 -3.98
C PRO A 40 9.37 5.17 -4.57
N PHE A 41 9.05 4.45 -5.66
CA PHE A 41 7.74 4.53 -6.32
C PHE A 41 6.63 3.98 -5.44
N LEU A 42 6.84 2.77 -4.88
CA LEU A 42 5.85 2.16 -3.99
C LEU A 42 5.58 3.04 -2.77
N ARG A 43 6.63 3.63 -2.17
CA ARG A 43 6.47 4.54 -1.03
C ARG A 43 5.66 5.78 -1.40
N LYS A 44 5.90 6.38 -2.58
CA LYS A 44 5.12 7.54 -3.06
C LYS A 44 3.64 7.18 -3.21
N VAL A 45 3.35 6.01 -3.77
CA VAL A 45 1.97 5.51 -3.92
C VAL A 45 1.31 5.27 -2.56
N LEU A 46 1.99 4.59 -1.63
CA LEU A 46 1.46 4.33 -0.28
C LEU A 46 1.20 5.62 0.51
N GLN A 47 2.07 6.62 0.36
CA GLN A 47 1.88 7.94 0.96
C GLN A 47 0.66 8.66 0.39
N GLU A 48 0.43 8.57 -0.91
CA GLU A 48 -0.75 9.15 -1.56
C GLU A 48 -2.04 8.49 -1.06
N LEU A 49 -2.06 7.15 -0.95
CA LEU A 49 -3.19 6.41 -0.41
C LEU A 49 -3.46 6.76 1.07
N ASN A 50 -2.40 6.97 1.86
CA ASN A 50 -2.54 7.43 3.24
C ASN A 50 -3.09 8.86 3.32
N ARG A 51 -2.61 9.78 2.47
CA ARG A 51 -3.13 11.15 2.39
C ARG A 51 -4.62 11.20 2.02
N ARG A 52 -5.06 10.26 1.18
CA ARG A 52 -6.48 10.10 0.79
C ARG A 52 -7.33 9.34 1.81
N GLY A 53 -6.75 8.91 2.93
CA GLY A 53 -7.47 8.18 3.97
C GLY A 53 -7.85 6.76 3.59
N ILE A 54 -7.22 6.17 2.55
CA ILE A 54 -7.43 4.77 2.17
C ILE A 54 -6.53 3.87 3.04
N LEU A 55 -5.33 4.33 3.35
CA LEU A 55 -4.40 3.68 4.27
C LEU A 55 -4.16 4.53 5.52
N ARG A 56 -3.67 3.90 6.59
CA ARG A 56 -3.04 4.55 7.73
C ARG A 56 -1.59 4.08 7.85
N SER A 57 -0.68 5.01 8.12
CA SER A 57 0.74 4.71 8.33
C SER A 57 1.13 4.76 9.81
N TYR A 58 1.89 3.76 10.27
CA TYR A 58 2.50 3.73 11.60
C TYR A 58 4.01 3.77 11.49
N LYS A 59 4.67 4.54 12.37
CA LYS A 59 6.13 4.67 12.43
C LYS A 59 6.72 3.64 13.41
N GLY A 60 8.04 3.42 13.32
CA GLY A 60 8.80 2.56 14.25
C GLY A 60 9.17 1.19 13.67
N LYS A 61 9.82 0.35 14.49
CA LYS A 61 10.35 -0.97 14.11
C LYS A 61 9.26 -1.92 13.55
N ASN A 62 8.05 -1.82 14.10
CA ASN A 62 6.88 -2.59 13.68
C ASN A 62 5.90 -1.72 12.87
N GLY A 63 6.38 -0.61 12.32
CA GLY A 63 5.59 0.32 11.52
C GLY A 63 5.34 -0.19 10.10
N GLY A 64 4.42 0.47 9.41
CA GLY A 64 3.96 0.05 8.09
C GLY A 64 2.66 0.73 7.70
N PHE A 65 1.89 0.07 6.85
CA PHE A 65 0.59 0.53 6.39
C PHE A 65 -0.49 -0.51 6.69
N VAL A 66 -1.69 -0.02 7.00
CA VAL A 66 -2.93 -0.79 7.13
C VAL A 66 -4.04 -0.09 6.35
N LEU A 67 -5.10 -0.81 5.98
CA LEU A 67 -6.32 -0.18 5.48
C LEU A 67 -6.92 0.74 6.56
N ALA A 68 -7.37 1.92 6.15
CA ALA A 68 -8.00 2.86 7.06
C ALA A 68 -9.43 2.46 7.45
N THR A 69 -10.06 1.61 6.63
CA THR A 69 -11.39 1.03 6.84
C THR A 69 -11.39 -0.41 6.33
N ARG A 70 -12.47 -1.16 6.59
CA ARG A 70 -12.59 -2.53 6.10
C ARG A 70 -12.61 -2.57 4.56
N PRO A 71 -12.05 -3.61 3.92
CA PRO A 71 -11.99 -3.71 2.46
C PRO A 71 -13.34 -3.55 1.76
N GLU A 72 -14.44 -3.98 2.40
CA GLU A 72 -15.78 -3.91 1.81
C GLU A 72 -16.34 -2.47 1.70
N LYS A 73 -15.63 -1.49 2.27
CA LYS A 73 -16.00 -0.06 2.27
C LYS A 73 -15.05 0.81 1.44
N ILE A 74 -14.18 0.21 0.62
CA ILE A 74 -13.18 0.90 -0.21
C ILE A 74 -13.56 0.79 -1.69
#